data_AF-A0A3M2B0P2-F1
#
_entry.id   AF-A0A3M2B0P2-F1
#
_cell.length_a   1.000
_cell.length_b   1.000
_cell.length_c   1.000
_cell.angle_alpha   90.00
_cell.angle_beta   90.00
_cell.angle_gamma   90.00
#
_symmetry.space_group_name_H-M   'P 1'
#
loop_
_entity.id
_entity.type
_entity.pdbx_description
1 polymer ?
#
loop_
_entity_poly.entity_id
_entity_poly.type
_entity_poly.pdbx_seq_one_letter_code
_entity_poly.pdbx_strand_id
1 'polypeptide(L)'
;MYDILKIAQGLLSIDWVIYYNREYVDKVLTREELDSFVKGRILTDSKVIDRFSDRKVLSLPLDVKGSQLYGDFFRKYLLMEVLLHDEQGYPFGKIVLIKDVSYLYRDVYKTVIVLVVYSLIISLLTSYVLMRFASNMVSQIIKLRNITASIERRDFSMLDEIKVGEKRSELEQLKESIKKMANALKSTFEELEEKNRELEQLAFYDPLTGLPNRRLFFEKASPTFENSKRYGIPLSLLVIDLDNFKKINDTYGHDAGDLVLKKFAQVLSKNIRQSDIPARFGGEEFVLLMPNTN
;
A
#
# COMPACT_ATOMS: atom_id res chain seq x y z
N MET A 1 -27.78 -8.07 -69.57
CA MET A 1 -27.81 -6.62 -69.21
C MET A 1 -29.12 -6.19 -68.51
N TYR A 2 -30.29 -6.64 -68.98
CA TYR A 2 -31.60 -6.41 -68.33
C TYR A 2 -31.68 -6.88 -66.86
N ASP A 3 -30.98 -7.97 -66.51
CA ASP A 3 -30.99 -8.52 -65.15
C ASP A 3 -30.22 -7.67 -64.13
N ILE A 4 -29.14 -6.98 -64.55
CA ILE A 4 -28.33 -6.14 -63.65
C ILE A 4 -29.11 -4.90 -63.21
N LEU A 5 -29.88 -4.30 -64.13
CA LEU A 5 -30.76 -3.17 -63.85
C LEU A 5 -31.95 -3.57 -62.97
N LYS A 6 -32.51 -4.76 -63.15
CA LYS A 6 -33.56 -5.32 -62.26
C LYS A 6 -33.03 -5.59 -60.85
N ILE A 7 -31.82 -6.12 -60.73
CA ILE A 7 -31.14 -6.34 -59.43
C ILE A 7 -30.87 -5.00 -58.74
N ALA A 8 -30.44 -3.98 -59.49
CA ALA A 8 -30.24 -2.62 -58.96
C ALA A 8 -31.56 -1.95 -58.52
N GLN A 9 -32.65 -2.13 -59.28
CA GLN A 9 -33.98 -1.59 -58.93
C GLN A 9 -34.65 -2.32 -57.75
N GLY A 10 -34.36 -3.60 -57.54
CA GLY A 10 -34.88 -4.39 -56.40
C GLY A 10 -34.28 -3.97 -55.05
N LEU A 11 -33.14 -3.30 -55.05
CA LEU A 11 -32.47 -2.74 -53.88
C LEU A 11 -32.87 -1.27 -53.71
N LEU A 12 -34.08 -1.03 -53.19
CA LEU A 12 -34.53 0.30 -52.75
C LEU A 12 -33.42 0.95 -51.90
N SER A 13 -32.89 2.10 -52.32
CA SER A 13 -31.82 2.94 -51.72
C SER A 13 -30.39 2.88 -52.29
N ILE A 14 -30.17 2.39 -53.52
CA ILE A 14 -28.86 2.52 -54.19
C ILE A 14 -28.90 3.66 -55.22
N ASP A 15 -28.09 4.69 -54.99
CA ASP A 15 -27.80 5.72 -55.98
C ASP A 15 -26.80 5.17 -57.01
N TRP A 16 -26.89 5.59 -58.27
CA TRP A 16 -25.98 5.11 -59.30
C TRP A 16 -25.65 6.18 -60.34
N VAL A 17 -24.47 6.05 -60.93
CA VAL A 17 -23.98 6.94 -62.01
C VAL A 17 -23.33 6.09 -63.08
N ILE A 18 -23.61 6.38 -64.35
CA ILE A 18 -23.02 5.69 -65.50
C ILE A 18 -22.04 6.61 -66.21
N TYR A 19 -20.85 6.10 -66.47
CA TYR A 19 -19.83 6.71 -67.32
C TYR A 19 -19.65 5.86 -68.56
N TYR A 20 -19.63 6.47 -69.74
CA TYR A 20 -19.37 5.74 -70.99
C TYR A 20 -18.57 6.61 -71.95
N ASN A 21 -17.86 5.97 -72.87
CA ASN A 21 -17.19 6.65 -73.96
C ASN A 21 -18.21 6.99 -75.04
N ARG A 22 -18.52 8.28 -75.18
CA ARG A 22 -19.49 8.79 -76.15
C ARG A 22 -19.14 8.42 -77.60
N GLU A 23 -17.87 8.57 -78.00
CA GLU A 23 -17.46 8.27 -79.38
C GLU A 23 -17.60 6.80 -79.74
N TYR A 24 -17.46 5.91 -78.75
CA TYR A 24 -17.66 4.47 -78.93
C TYR A 24 -19.14 4.13 -79.08
N VAL A 25 -19.96 4.62 -78.16
CA VAL A 25 -21.40 4.35 -78.12
C VAL A 25 -22.09 4.88 -79.38
N ASP A 26 -21.75 6.10 -79.81
CA ASP A 26 -22.34 6.73 -80.99
C ASP A 26 -21.96 6.02 -82.32
N LYS A 27 -20.87 5.23 -82.35
CA LYS A 27 -20.40 4.50 -83.54
C LYS A 27 -20.84 3.03 -83.60
N VAL A 28 -21.00 2.39 -82.45
CA VAL A 28 -21.14 0.93 -82.36
C VAL A 28 -22.57 0.50 -82.04
N LEU A 29 -23.33 1.30 -81.28
CA LEU A 29 -24.70 0.96 -80.87
C LEU A 29 -25.73 1.64 -81.76
N THR A 30 -26.77 0.90 -82.16
CA THR A 30 -27.90 1.46 -82.93
C THR A 30 -28.83 2.29 -82.03
N ARG A 31 -29.64 3.19 -82.63
CA ARG A 31 -30.61 4.02 -81.88
C ARG A 31 -31.59 3.17 -81.05
N GLU A 32 -32.00 1.99 -81.51
CA GLU A 32 -32.89 1.09 -80.76
C GLU A 32 -32.20 0.40 -79.58
N GLU A 33 -30.92 0.03 -79.72
CA GLU A 33 -30.12 -0.54 -78.64
C GLU A 33 -29.80 0.51 -77.58
N LEU A 34 -29.52 1.74 -78.02
CA LEU A 34 -29.48 2.92 -77.16
C LEU A 34 -30.81 3.08 -76.41
N ASP A 35 -31.95 3.13 -77.08
CA ASP A 35 -33.27 3.28 -76.42
C ASP A 35 -33.60 2.12 -75.45
N SER A 36 -33.15 0.91 -75.75
CA SER A 36 -33.22 -0.28 -74.88
C SER A 36 -32.34 -0.15 -73.63
N PHE A 37 -31.11 0.34 -73.81
CA PHE A 37 -30.19 0.70 -72.73
C PHE A 37 -30.75 1.83 -71.85
N VAL A 38 -31.71 2.61 -72.39
CA VAL A 38 -32.20 3.92 -71.93
C VAL A 38 -33.67 3.90 -71.48
N LYS A 39 -34.33 2.75 -71.30
CA LYS A 39 -35.74 2.71 -70.82
C LYS A 39 -36.01 3.33 -69.43
N GLY A 40 -35.00 3.89 -68.78
CA GLY A 40 -35.14 5.07 -67.92
C GLY A 40 -34.25 6.23 -68.40
N ARG A 41 -34.80 7.12 -69.25
CA ARG A 41 -34.29 8.40 -69.81
C ARG A 41 -32.76 8.64 -69.88
N ILE A 42 -32.22 8.98 -71.06
CA ILE A 42 -30.91 9.63 -71.18
C ILE A 42 -31.07 11.00 -71.83
N LEU A 43 -30.32 11.97 -71.32
CA LEU A 43 -30.12 13.28 -71.91
C LEU A 43 -28.64 13.43 -72.21
N THR A 44 -28.34 13.65 -73.48
CA THR A 44 -26.99 13.86 -74.02
C THR A 44 -26.64 15.33 -73.93
N ASP A 45 -25.66 15.67 -73.10
CA ASP A 45 -24.70 16.71 -73.46
C ASP A 45 -23.38 16.56 -72.71
N SER A 46 -22.33 17.07 -73.34
CA SER A 46 -20.93 16.93 -72.97
C SER A 46 -20.64 17.23 -71.49
N LYS A 47 -20.03 16.25 -70.82
CA LYS A 47 -19.55 16.22 -69.42
C LYS A 47 -20.66 16.23 -68.36
N VAL A 48 -20.91 15.02 -67.81
CA VAL A 48 -21.67 14.71 -66.59
C VAL A 48 -23.19 14.87 -66.75
N ILE A 49 -23.91 13.74 -66.68
CA ILE A 49 -25.38 13.72 -66.72
C ILE A 49 -25.93 14.05 -65.32
N ASP A 50 -26.54 15.23 -65.18
CA ASP A 50 -27.11 15.83 -63.96
C ASP A 50 -28.55 15.37 -63.63
N ARG A 51 -28.95 14.13 -63.95
CA ARG A 51 -30.37 13.71 -63.77
C ARG A 51 -30.66 12.34 -63.17
N PHE A 52 -29.70 11.68 -62.53
CA PHE A 52 -29.95 10.40 -61.85
C PHE A 52 -29.53 10.32 -60.38
N SER A 53 -28.88 11.33 -59.81
CA SER A 53 -28.32 11.21 -58.46
C SER A 53 -28.24 12.56 -57.73
N ASP A 54 -28.44 12.59 -56.40
CA ASP A 54 -28.33 13.78 -55.54
C ASP A 54 -26.99 14.51 -55.79
N ARG A 55 -26.96 15.85 -55.83
CA ARG A 55 -25.74 16.67 -56.07
C ARG A 55 -24.54 16.27 -55.20
N LYS A 56 -24.79 15.65 -54.04
CA LYS A 56 -23.77 15.12 -53.13
C LYS A 56 -22.92 13.99 -53.75
N VAL A 57 -23.52 13.16 -54.60
CA VAL A 57 -22.83 12.04 -55.26
C VAL A 57 -21.77 12.51 -56.26
N LEU A 58 -22.02 13.64 -56.94
CA LEU A 58 -21.09 14.24 -57.90
C LEU A 58 -19.83 14.83 -57.26
N SER A 59 -19.82 14.99 -55.92
CA SER A 59 -18.66 15.51 -55.18
C SER A 59 -17.64 14.45 -54.78
N LEU A 60 -17.93 13.17 -55.04
CA LEU A 60 -17.06 12.05 -54.73
C LEU A 60 -15.93 11.95 -55.79
N PRO A 61 -14.66 11.76 -55.42
CA PRO A 61 -13.55 11.57 -56.34
C PRO A 61 -13.66 10.19 -57.01
N LEU A 62 -13.85 10.18 -58.33
CA LEU A 62 -14.26 9.01 -59.12
C LEU A 62 -13.09 8.23 -59.75
N ASP A 63 -12.00 8.08 -59.00
CA ASP A 63 -10.87 7.22 -59.39
C ASP A 63 -10.74 6.02 -58.44
N VAL A 64 -11.78 5.19 -58.43
CA VAL A 64 -11.95 4.12 -57.44
C VAL A 64 -11.89 2.77 -58.15
N LYS A 65 -10.80 2.01 -57.99
CA LYS A 65 -10.69 0.65 -58.52
C LYS A 65 -11.45 -0.31 -57.60
N GLY A 66 -12.53 -0.93 -58.09
CA GLY A 66 -13.27 -1.99 -57.39
C GLY A 66 -14.30 -1.48 -56.37
N SER A 67 -14.58 -2.27 -55.32
CA SER A 67 -15.48 -1.86 -54.23
C SER A 67 -14.69 -1.16 -53.11
N GLN A 68 -14.96 0.12 -52.85
CA GLN A 68 -14.27 0.89 -51.81
C GLN A 68 -15.24 1.73 -50.98
N LEU A 69 -14.90 1.91 -49.72
CA LEU A 69 -15.63 2.77 -48.79
C LEU A 69 -15.03 4.19 -48.84
N TYR A 70 -15.86 5.20 -49.06
CA TYR A 70 -15.46 6.59 -49.15
C TYR A 70 -16.23 7.46 -48.15
N GLY A 71 -15.60 8.55 -47.71
CA GLY A 71 -16.23 9.60 -46.90
C GLY A 71 -15.62 9.76 -45.51
N ASP A 72 -16.08 10.78 -44.79
CA ASP A 72 -15.54 11.19 -43.49
C ASP A 72 -16.08 10.35 -42.33
N PHE A 73 -15.76 10.75 -41.10
CA PHE A 73 -16.16 10.03 -39.88
C PHE A 73 -17.68 9.86 -39.74
N PHE A 74 -18.46 10.86 -40.18
CA PHE A 74 -19.92 10.87 -40.03
C PHE A 74 -20.70 10.39 -41.24
N ARG A 75 -20.07 10.34 -42.42
CA ARG A 75 -20.72 9.98 -43.68
C ARG A 75 -19.85 8.98 -44.41
N LYS A 76 -20.35 7.77 -44.55
CA LYS A 76 -19.68 6.68 -45.24
C LYS A 76 -20.55 6.21 -46.39
N TYR A 77 -19.96 6.17 -47.57
CA TYR A 77 -20.58 5.68 -48.79
C TYR A 77 -19.80 4.46 -49.26
N LEU A 78 -20.51 3.39 -49.60
CA LEU A 78 -19.94 2.24 -50.30
C LEU A 78 -20.08 2.49 -51.79
N LEU A 79 -18.94 2.54 -52.50
CA LEU A 79 -18.89 2.64 -53.94
C LEU A 79 -18.55 1.27 -54.52
N MET A 80 -19.29 0.82 -55.52
CA MET A 80 -18.99 -0.37 -56.31
C MET A 80 -18.95 -0.02 -57.78
N GLU A 81 -17.84 -0.34 -58.44
CA GLU A 81 -17.68 -0.15 -59.89
C GLU A 81 -17.98 -1.45 -60.65
N VAL A 82 -18.83 -1.35 -61.66
CA VAL A 82 -19.16 -2.44 -62.60
C VAL A 82 -18.76 -1.99 -64.00
N LEU A 83 -17.78 -2.66 -64.59
CA LEU A 83 -17.31 -2.35 -65.95
C LEU A 83 -18.31 -2.83 -67.01
N LEU A 84 -18.59 -1.97 -67.98
CA LEU A 84 -19.43 -2.27 -69.13
C LEU A 84 -18.56 -2.70 -70.30
N HIS A 85 -18.81 -3.92 -70.78
CA HIS A 85 -18.15 -4.50 -71.94
C HIS A 85 -19.16 -4.75 -73.05
N ASP A 86 -18.73 -4.67 -74.30
CA ASP A 86 -19.53 -5.10 -75.44
C ASP A 86 -19.54 -6.64 -75.59
N GLU A 87 -20.22 -7.15 -76.62
CA GLU A 87 -20.33 -8.59 -76.91
C GLU A 87 -18.98 -9.27 -77.22
N GLN A 88 -17.96 -8.48 -77.58
CA GLN A 88 -16.60 -8.93 -77.88
C GLN A 88 -15.65 -8.79 -76.69
N GLY A 89 -16.14 -8.24 -75.56
CA GLY A 89 -15.37 -8.04 -74.34
C GLY A 89 -14.60 -6.72 -74.29
N TYR A 90 -14.87 -5.76 -75.17
CA TYR A 90 -14.23 -4.44 -75.15
C TYR A 90 -14.89 -3.51 -74.13
N PRO A 91 -14.15 -2.93 -73.16
CA PRO A 91 -14.72 -2.05 -72.15
C PRO A 91 -15.07 -0.69 -72.76
N PHE A 92 -16.35 -0.31 -72.71
CA PHE A 92 -16.82 0.97 -73.26
C PHE A 92 -17.35 1.94 -72.21
N GLY A 93 -17.47 1.50 -70.96
CA GLY A 93 -17.96 2.32 -69.87
C GLY A 93 -17.90 1.62 -68.52
N LYS A 94 -18.47 2.27 -67.50
CA LYS A 94 -18.60 1.77 -66.14
C LYS A 94 -19.84 2.31 -65.45
N ILE A 95 -20.45 1.51 -64.58
CA ILE A 95 -21.52 1.90 -63.67
C ILE A 95 -20.93 1.97 -62.26
N VAL A 96 -21.12 3.10 -61.58
CA VAL A 96 -20.75 3.27 -60.17
C VAL A 96 -22.03 3.22 -59.35
N LEU A 97 -22.16 2.20 -58.50
CA LEU A 97 -23.22 2.06 -57.51
C LEU A 97 -22.76 2.68 -56.20
N ILE A 98 -23.61 3.45 -55.55
CA ILE A 98 -23.31 4.22 -54.36
C ILE A 98 -24.39 3.96 -53.33
N LYS A 99 -23.97 3.49 -52.15
CA LYS A 99 -24.88 3.23 -51.04
C LYS A 99 -24.42 3.97 -49.81
N ASP A 100 -25.31 4.77 -49.21
CA ASP A 100 -25.07 5.34 -47.89
C ASP A 100 -25.05 4.22 -46.83
N VAL A 101 -23.89 4.03 -46.22
CA VAL A 101 -23.64 3.05 -45.16
C VAL A 101 -23.31 3.72 -43.83
N SER A 102 -23.53 5.03 -43.72
CA SER A 102 -23.27 5.83 -42.51
C SER A 102 -24.07 5.32 -41.31
N TYR A 103 -25.25 4.74 -41.54
CA TYR A 103 -26.08 4.16 -40.49
C TYR A 103 -25.37 3.00 -39.76
N LEU A 104 -24.61 2.16 -40.49
CA LEU A 104 -23.85 1.05 -39.90
C LEU A 104 -22.78 1.56 -38.93
N TYR A 105 -22.09 2.64 -39.30
CA TYR A 105 -21.03 3.23 -38.48
C TYR A 105 -21.58 4.02 -37.28
N ARG A 106 -22.74 4.67 -37.42
CA ARG A 106 -23.35 5.44 -36.33
C ARG A 106 -23.64 4.56 -35.10
N ASP A 107 -24.18 3.37 -35.31
CA ASP A 107 -24.53 2.47 -34.21
C ASP A 107 -23.28 1.83 -33.59
N VAL A 108 -22.25 1.56 -34.40
CA VAL A 108 -20.93 1.13 -33.92
C VAL A 108 -20.30 2.21 -33.04
N TYR A 109 -20.22 3.46 -33.49
CA TYR A 109 -19.62 4.55 -32.70
C TYR A 109 -20.38 4.84 -31.41
N LYS A 110 -21.72 4.78 -31.42
CA LYS A 110 -22.52 4.89 -30.20
C LYS A 110 -22.16 3.78 -29.21
N THR A 111 -22.11 2.53 -29.67
CA THR A 111 -21.74 1.39 -28.83
C THR A 111 -20.34 1.55 -28.25
N VAL A 112 -19.37 1.98 -29.07
CA VAL A 112 -17.98 2.24 -28.62
C VAL A 112 -17.93 3.33 -27.55
N ILE A 113 -18.62 4.46 -27.76
CA ILE A 113 -18.66 5.55 -26.76
C ILE A 113 -19.26 5.06 -25.44
N VAL A 114 -20.36 4.30 -25.51
CA VAL A 114 -21.01 3.73 -24.33
C VAL A 114 -20.03 2.81 -23.57
N LEU A 115 -19.32 1.92 -24.27
CA LEU A 115 -18.31 1.05 -23.66
C LEU A 115 -17.17 1.83 -23.02
N VAL A 116 -16.67 2.88 -23.68
CA VAL A 116 -15.61 3.74 -23.14
C VAL A 116 -16.07 4.42 -21.85
N VAL A 117 -17.29 4.99 -21.84
CA VAL A 117 -17.86 5.62 -20.64
C VAL A 117 -17.98 4.63 -19.48
N TYR A 118 -18.51 3.42 -19.74
CA TYR A 118 -18.58 2.38 -18.71
C TYR A 118 -17.21 1.96 -18.20
N SER A 119 -16.22 1.79 -19.09
CA SER A 119 -14.86 1.43 -18.70
C SER A 119 -14.22 2.50 -17.81
N LEU A 120 -14.47 3.78 -18.08
CA LEU A 120 -13.98 4.89 -17.26
C LEU A 120 -14.63 4.88 -15.87
N ILE A 121 -15.94 4.69 -15.79
CA ILE A 121 -16.67 4.61 -14.52
C ILE A 121 -16.15 3.45 -13.67
N ILE A 122 -15.96 2.27 -14.26
CA ILE A 122 -15.42 1.10 -13.57
C ILE A 122 -13.98 1.36 -13.11
N SER A 123 -13.15 1.99 -13.95
CA SER A 123 -11.78 2.33 -13.58
C SER A 123 -11.71 3.31 -12.40
N LEU A 124 -12.57 4.34 -12.38
CA LEU A 124 -12.66 5.28 -11.26
C LEU A 124 -13.17 4.60 -9.98
N LEU A 125 -14.19 3.74 -10.09
CA LEU A 125 -14.73 3.00 -8.96
C LEU A 125 -13.69 2.06 -8.34
N THR A 126 -12.98 1.31 -9.19
CA THR A 126 -11.92 0.38 -8.76
C THR A 126 -10.76 1.13 -8.12
N SER A 127 -10.32 2.26 -8.70
CA SER A 127 -9.32 3.16 -8.11
C SER A 127 -9.74 3.66 -6.74
N TYR A 128 -10.99 4.09 -6.57
CA TYR A 128 -11.52 4.55 -5.29
C TYR A 128 -11.51 3.43 -4.23
N VAL A 129 -11.93 2.22 -4.59
CA VAL A 129 -11.91 1.05 -3.69
C VAL A 129 -10.48 0.71 -3.27
N LEU A 130 -9.54 0.69 -4.22
CA LEU A 130 -8.13 0.44 -3.94
C LEU A 130 -7.52 1.50 -3.02
N MET A 131 -7.82 2.78 -3.25
CA MET A 131 -7.34 3.88 -2.40
C MET A 131 -7.86 3.76 -0.97
N ARG A 132 -9.15 3.46 -0.79
CA ARG A 132 -9.75 3.21 0.53
C ARG A 132 -9.11 2.02 1.25
N PHE A 133 -8.84 0.94 0.52
CA PHE A 133 -8.18 -0.23 1.07
C PHE A 133 -6.74 0.07 1.49
N ALA A 134 -5.97 0.73 0.63
CA ALA A 134 -4.59 1.12 0.89
C ALA A 134 -4.49 2.06 2.10
N SER A 135 -5.36 3.08 2.20
CA SER A 135 -5.37 4.00 3.34
C SER A 135 -5.65 3.27 4.65
N ASN A 136 -6.58 2.31 4.64
CA ASN A 136 -6.89 1.50 5.80
C ASN A 136 -5.68 0.64 6.19
N MET A 137 -5.01 -0.01 5.24
CA MET A 137 -3.81 -0.81 5.51
C MET A 137 -2.67 0.02 6.11
N VAL A 138 -2.36 1.18 5.52
CA VAL A 138 -1.30 2.07 6.02
C VAL A 138 -1.57 2.47 7.47
N SER A 139 -2.81 2.80 7.81
CA SER A 139 -3.17 3.14 9.19
C SER A 139 -2.92 2.00 10.19
N GLN A 140 -3.16 0.75 9.78
CA GLN A 140 -2.92 -0.42 10.63
C GLN A 140 -1.42 -0.67 10.84
N ILE A 141 -0.62 -0.53 9.79
CA ILE A 141 0.84 -0.68 9.85
C ILE A 141 1.44 0.37 10.80
N ILE A 142 0.97 1.62 10.73
CA ILE A 142 1.43 2.69 11.63
C ILE A 142 1.09 2.38 13.09
N LYS A 143 -0.12 1.88 13.37
CA LYS A 143 -0.51 1.46 14.73
C LYS A 143 0.37 0.34 15.27
N LEU A 144 0.61 -0.69 14.46
CA LEU A 144 1.50 -1.80 14.82
C LEU A 144 2.91 -1.31 15.13
N ARG A 145 3.48 -0.45 14.27
CA ARG A 145 4.80 0.15 14.51
C ARG A 145 4.85 0.90 15.85
N ASN A 146 3.79 1.64 16.17
CA ASN A 146 3.74 2.42 17.41
C ASN A 146 3.64 1.52 18.65
N ILE A 147 2.92 0.39 18.58
CA ILE A 147 2.88 -0.62 19.66
C ILE A 147 4.26 -1.23 19.87
N THR A 148 4.98 -1.61 18.81
CA THR A 148 6.34 -2.13 18.92
C THR A 148 7.28 -1.12 19.58
N ALA A 149 7.18 0.16 19.20
CA ALA A 149 7.99 1.24 19.78
C ALA A 149 7.60 1.61 21.22
N SER A 150 6.38 1.28 21.67
CA SER A 150 5.96 1.48 23.06
C SER A 150 6.44 0.34 23.96
N ILE A 151 6.49 -0.90 23.45
CA ILE A 151 7.11 -2.05 24.14
C ILE A 151 8.60 -1.80 24.41
N GLU A 152 9.34 -1.26 23.43
CA GLU A 152 10.75 -0.91 23.60
C GLU A 152 10.96 0.15 24.70
N ARG A 153 10.00 1.06 24.86
CA ARG A 153 9.99 2.10 25.89
C ARG A 153 9.34 1.68 27.21
N ARG A 154 8.95 0.40 27.35
CA ARG A 154 8.23 -0.14 28.52
C ARG A 154 6.92 0.61 28.85
N ASP A 155 6.34 1.28 27.87
CA ASP A 155 5.07 1.99 27.99
C ASP A 155 3.95 1.12 27.40
N PHE A 156 3.19 0.50 28.30
CA PHE A 156 2.12 -0.44 27.97
C PHE A 156 0.73 0.21 27.95
N SER A 157 0.65 1.53 28.14
CA SER A 157 -0.63 2.28 28.19
C SER A 157 -1.47 2.13 26.91
N MET A 158 -0.83 1.93 25.76
CA MET A 158 -1.51 1.78 24.47
C MET A 158 -2.16 0.40 24.24
N LEU A 159 -1.91 -0.60 25.10
CA LEU A 159 -2.53 -1.92 24.97
C LEU A 159 -4.04 -1.90 25.24
N ASP A 160 -4.50 -0.97 26.09
CA ASP A 160 -5.91 -0.81 26.42
C ASP A 160 -6.71 -0.10 25.30
N GLU A 161 -6.02 0.65 24.43
CA GLU A 161 -6.64 1.36 23.29
C GLU A 161 -6.93 0.47 22.08
N ILE A 162 -6.48 -0.79 22.08
CA ILE A 162 -6.80 -1.76 21.03
C ILE A 162 -8.28 -2.14 21.17
N LYS A 163 -9.16 -1.32 20.60
CA LYS A 163 -10.58 -1.61 20.48
C LYS A 163 -10.78 -2.85 19.59
N VAL A 164 -11.24 -3.93 20.21
CA VAL A 164 -11.78 -5.14 19.57
C VAL A 164 -13.04 -4.71 18.85
N GLY A 165 -13.02 -4.75 17.51
CA GLY A 165 -14.14 -4.33 16.68
C GLY A 165 -14.90 -5.56 16.20
N GLU A 166 -16.23 -5.50 16.14
CA GLU A 166 -17.09 -6.68 16.09
C GLU A 166 -17.07 -7.56 14.82
N LYS A 167 -16.18 -7.39 13.83
CA LYS A 167 -16.24 -8.27 12.62
C LYS A 167 -14.95 -8.37 11.82
N ARG A 168 -14.15 -9.41 12.10
CA ARG A 168 -13.31 -10.24 11.20
C ARG A 168 -12.50 -11.24 12.06
N SER A 169 -12.89 -12.52 12.04
CA SER A 169 -12.37 -13.60 12.91
C SER A 169 -10.84 -13.64 13.05
N GLU A 170 -10.11 -13.55 11.93
CA GLU A 170 -8.65 -13.69 11.90
C GLU A 170 -7.92 -12.46 12.47
N LEU A 171 -8.44 -11.25 12.21
CA LEU A 171 -7.82 -10.02 12.70
C LEU A 171 -8.04 -9.87 14.21
N GLU A 172 -9.17 -10.32 14.72
CA GLU A 172 -9.44 -10.34 16.17
C GLU A 172 -8.62 -11.41 16.89
N GLN A 173 -8.42 -12.59 16.28
CA GLN A 173 -7.48 -13.59 16.81
C GLN A 173 -6.05 -13.05 16.89
N LEU A 174 -5.61 -12.31 15.87
CA LEU A 174 -4.29 -11.66 15.88
C LEU A 174 -4.19 -10.60 16.97
N LYS A 175 -5.19 -9.73 17.12
CA LYS A 175 -5.23 -8.71 18.19
C LYS A 175 -5.17 -9.33 19.57
N GLU A 176 -5.97 -10.36 19.81
CA GLU A 176 -6.02 -11.06 21.10
C GLU A 176 -4.69 -11.76 21.41
N SER A 177 -4.06 -12.36 20.39
CA SER A 177 -2.74 -12.98 20.53
C SER A 177 -1.66 -11.95 20.85
N ILE A 178 -1.68 -10.79 20.20
CA ILE A 178 -0.76 -9.67 20.48
C ILE A 178 -0.98 -9.16 21.90
N LYS A 179 -2.24 -9.00 22.34
CA LYS A 179 -2.56 -8.54 23.69
C LYS A 179 -2.07 -9.53 24.76
N LYS A 180 -2.29 -10.84 24.55
CA LYS A 180 -1.78 -11.89 25.43
C LYS A 180 -0.27 -11.90 25.49
N MET A 181 0.41 -11.77 24.34
CA MET A 181 1.87 -11.73 24.28
C MET A 181 2.43 -10.50 25.00
N ALA A 182 1.81 -9.33 24.83
CA ALA A 182 2.24 -8.10 25.49
C ALA A 182 2.04 -8.16 27.01
N ASN A 183 0.93 -8.73 27.48
CA ASN A 183 0.70 -8.95 28.91
C ASN A 183 1.68 -9.95 29.51
N ALA A 184 1.96 -11.06 28.81
CA ALA A 184 2.96 -12.03 29.24
C ALA A 184 4.34 -11.38 29.35
N LEU A 185 4.74 -10.59 28.34
CA LEU A 185 6.01 -9.88 28.34
C LEU A 185 6.14 -8.89 29.50
N LYS A 186 5.07 -8.13 29.80
CA LYS A 186 5.03 -7.23 30.96
C LYS A 186 5.28 -8.01 32.26
N SER A 187 4.56 -9.11 32.47
CA SER A 187 4.72 -9.95 33.66
C SER A 187 6.14 -10.50 33.79
N THR A 188 6.75 -10.94 32.68
CA THR A 188 8.13 -11.43 32.69
C THR A 188 9.13 -10.33 33.04
N PHE A 189 8.91 -9.09 32.58
CA PHE A 189 9.75 -7.97 32.96
C PHE A 189 9.65 -7.63 34.45
N GLU A 190 8.43 -7.62 35.01
CA GLU A 190 8.21 -7.39 36.44
C GLU A 190 8.91 -8.47 37.29
N GLU A 191 8.77 -9.73 36.90
CA GLU A 191 9.46 -10.85 37.56
C GLU A 191 10.99 -10.73 37.47
N LEU A 192 11.51 -10.35 36.30
CA LEU A 192 12.94 -10.15 36.11
C LEU A 192 13.49 -9.02 36.98
N GLU A 193 12.77 -7.91 37.08
CA GLU A 193 13.17 -6.79 37.95
C GLU A 193 13.16 -7.17 39.42
N GLU A 194 12.15 -7.92 39.87
CA GLU A 194 12.09 -8.45 41.23
C GLU A 194 13.25 -9.40 41.53
N LYS A 195 13.50 -10.35 40.63
CA LYS A 195 14.62 -11.30 40.75
C LYS A 195 15.98 -10.59 40.76
N ASN A 196 16.15 -9.57 39.91
CA ASN A 196 17.39 -8.82 39.88
C ASN A 196 17.60 -8.04 41.19
N ARG A 197 16.53 -7.47 41.75
CA ARG A 197 16.59 -6.79 43.06
C ARG A 197 16.91 -7.75 44.19
N GLU A 198 16.34 -8.95 44.19
CA GLU A 198 16.68 -10.01 45.14
C GLU A 198 18.16 -10.42 45.03
N LEU A 199 18.66 -10.60 43.81
CA LEU A 199 20.07 -10.93 43.56
C LEU A 199 21.01 -9.82 44.03
N GLU A 200 20.68 -8.55 43.78
CA GLU A 200 21.46 -7.42 44.29
C GLU A 200 21.50 -7.40 45.82
N GLN A 201 20.35 -7.60 46.48
CA GLN A 201 20.28 -7.69 47.94
C GLN A 201 21.18 -8.80 48.48
N LEU A 202 21.09 -10.00 47.91
CA LEU A 202 21.92 -11.15 48.33
C LEU A 202 23.41 -10.97 48.03
N ALA A 203 23.75 -10.30 46.92
CA ALA A 203 25.13 -10.11 46.49
C ALA A 203 25.86 -9.01 47.29
N PHE A 204 25.14 -7.98 47.75
CA PHE A 204 25.75 -6.76 48.27
C PHE A 204 25.41 -6.43 49.73
N TYR A 205 24.40 -7.05 50.31
CA TYR A 205 23.99 -6.79 51.68
C TYR A 205 24.12 -8.05 52.54
N ASP A 206 24.41 -7.86 53.82
CA ASP A 206 24.43 -8.93 54.82
C ASP A 206 22.98 -9.31 55.17
N PRO A 207 22.57 -10.58 55.02
CA PRO A 207 21.17 -10.98 55.18
C PRO A 207 20.67 -10.86 56.63
N LEU A 208 21.57 -10.88 57.62
CA LEU A 208 21.19 -10.77 59.02
C LEU A 208 20.94 -9.32 59.44
N THR A 209 21.86 -8.42 59.07
CA THR A 209 21.87 -7.03 59.55
C THR A 209 21.30 -6.03 58.56
N GLY A 210 21.23 -6.37 57.27
CA GLY A 210 20.82 -5.48 56.19
C GLY A 210 21.86 -4.39 55.86
N LEU A 211 23.04 -4.42 56.50
CA LEU A 211 24.14 -3.52 56.15
C LEU A 211 24.83 -3.99 54.86
N PRO A 212 25.54 -3.09 54.14
CA PRO A 212 26.48 -3.49 53.12
C PRO A 212 27.38 -4.62 53.61
N ASN A 213 27.56 -5.64 52.79
CA ASN A 213 28.54 -6.67 53.07
C ASN A 213 29.95 -6.18 52.71
N ARG A 214 30.96 -7.01 53.02
CA ARG A 214 32.37 -6.72 52.68
C ARG A 214 32.58 -6.35 51.21
N ARG A 215 31.87 -6.99 50.26
CA ARG A 215 31.99 -6.71 48.83
C ARG A 215 31.50 -5.30 48.49
N LEU A 216 30.28 -4.94 48.91
CA LEU A 216 29.73 -3.61 48.64
C LEU A 216 30.53 -2.50 49.34
N PHE A 217 31.09 -2.80 50.51
CA PHE A 217 32.00 -1.88 51.18
C PHE A 217 33.19 -1.50 50.30
N PHE A 218 33.94 -2.48 49.77
CA PHE A 218 35.11 -2.19 48.93
C PHE A 218 34.74 -1.48 47.63
N GLU A 219 33.59 -1.84 47.04
CA GLU A 219 33.09 -1.18 45.83
C GLU A 219 32.82 0.32 46.06
N LYS A 220 32.29 0.69 47.23
CA LYS A 220 32.05 2.10 47.60
C LYS A 220 33.28 2.80 48.18
N ALA A 221 34.11 2.07 48.91
CA ALA A 221 35.29 2.61 49.60
C ALA A 221 36.41 2.95 48.62
N SER A 222 36.63 2.13 47.59
CA SER A 222 37.70 2.32 46.60
C SER A 222 37.65 3.69 45.90
N PRO A 223 36.53 4.12 45.26
CA PRO A 223 36.46 5.45 44.65
C PRO A 223 36.56 6.59 45.68
N THR A 224 36.03 6.38 46.89
CA THR A 224 36.10 7.35 47.99
C THR A 224 37.55 7.57 48.45
N PHE A 225 38.31 6.48 48.56
CA PHE A 225 39.72 6.50 48.92
C PHE A 225 40.57 7.20 47.85
N GLU A 226 40.36 6.89 46.57
CA GLU A 226 41.07 7.55 45.47
C GLU A 226 40.78 9.07 45.41
N ASN A 227 39.53 9.47 45.68
CA ASN A 227 39.17 10.89 45.78
C ASN A 227 39.86 11.58 46.96
N SER A 228 39.86 10.94 48.13
CA SER A 228 40.55 11.45 49.32
C SER A 228 42.03 11.64 49.05
N LYS A 229 42.69 10.64 48.47
CA LYS A 229 44.10 10.67 48.10
C LYS A 229 44.43 11.77 47.08
N ARG A 230 43.58 11.97 46.08
CA ARG A 230 43.79 12.97 45.01
C ARG A 230 43.64 14.41 45.52
N TYR A 231 42.63 14.66 46.35
CA TYR A 231 42.25 16.01 46.74
C TYR A 231 42.67 16.38 48.16
N GLY A 232 43.35 15.49 48.88
CA GLY A 232 43.73 15.70 50.28
C GLY A 232 42.52 15.81 51.21
N ILE A 233 41.39 15.21 50.84
CA ILE A 233 40.17 15.24 51.66
C ILE A 233 40.36 14.28 52.83
N PRO A 234 40.09 14.69 54.08
CA PRO A 234 40.27 13.80 55.22
C PRO A 234 39.28 12.63 55.18
N LEU A 235 39.75 11.45 55.55
CA LEU A 235 39.01 10.20 55.47
C LEU A 235 39.36 9.34 56.69
N SER A 236 38.35 9.05 57.51
CA SER A 236 38.50 8.22 58.71
C SER A 236 37.86 6.85 58.49
N LEU A 237 38.52 5.81 58.97
CA LEU A 237 37.99 4.44 58.99
C LEU A 237 37.85 4.00 60.44
N LEU A 238 36.65 3.57 60.81
CA LEU A 238 36.38 2.93 62.09
C LEU A 238 36.18 1.44 61.87
N VAL A 239 36.92 0.62 62.60
CA VAL A 239 36.74 -0.83 62.68
C VAL A 239 36.18 -1.13 64.07
N ILE A 240 35.10 -1.90 64.12
CA ILE A 240 34.32 -2.16 65.33
C ILE A 240 34.20 -3.67 65.49
N ASP A 241 34.56 -4.16 66.67
CA ASP A 241 34.35 -5.54 67.10
C ASP A 241 33.46 -5.53 68.35
N LEU A 242 32.52 -6.48 68.47
CA LEU A 242 31.64 -6.54 69.63
C LEU A 242 32.27 -7.38 70.75
N ASP A 243 32.73 -6.70 71.81
CA ASP A 243 33.37 -7.34 72.95
C ASP A 243 32.52 -8.46 73.56
N ASN A 244 33.18 -9.60 73.84
CA ASN A 244 32.58 -10.77 74.47
C ASN A 244 31.36 -11.35 73.71
N PHE A 245 31.23 -11.12 72.40
CA PHE A 245 30.10 -11.63 71.61
C PHE A 245 29.95 -13.17 71.71
N LYS A 246 31.08 -13.89 71.70
CA LYS A 246 31.09 -15.34 71.91
C LYS A 246 30.42 -15.76 73.23
N LYS A 247 30.64 -15.02 74.33
CA LYS A 247 30.00 -15.31 75.63
C LYS A 247 28.49 -15.15 75.56
N ILE A 248 27.99 -14.20 74.78
CA ILE A 248 26.54 -14.01 74.56
C ILE A 248 25.98 -15.23 73.82
N ASN A 249 26.63 -15.66 72.74
CA ASN A 249 26.23 -16.87 72.00
C ASN A 249 26.26 -18.12 72.88
N ASP A 250 27.31 -18.30 73.68
CA ASP A 250 27.47 -19.48 74.54
C ASP A 250 26.45 -19.50 75.70
N THR A 251 26.03 -18.33 76.19
CA THR A 251 25.11 -18.21 77.34
C THR A 251 23.64 -18.21 76.93
N TYR A 252 23.31 -17.54 75.83
CA TYR A 252 21.94 -17.24 75.42
C TYR A 252 21.55 -17.86 74.06
N GLY A 253 22.48 -18.55 73.40
CA GLY A 253 22.29 -19.15 72.08
C GLY A 253 22.56 -18.17 70.94
N HIS A 254 22.72 -18.72 69.73
CA HIS A 254 23.01 -17.95 68.52
C HIS A 254 21.88 -16.98 68.14
N ASP A 255 20.61 -17.34 68.39
CA ASP A 255 19.48 -16.45 68.12
C ASP A 255 19.56 -15.14 68.91
N ALA A 256 20.07 -15.20 70.14
CA ALA A 256 20.30 -14.02 70.96
C ALA A 256 21.46 -13.16 70.43
N GLY A 257 22.54 -13.79 69.95
CA GLY A 257 23.62 -13.08 69.26
C GLY A 257 23.17 -12.39 67.99
N ASP A 258 22.32 -13.05 67.19
CA ASP A 258 21.73 -12.50 65.98
C ASP A 258 20.90 -11.24 66.27
N LEU A 259 20.16 -11.23 67.38
CA LEU A 259 19.43 -10.05 67.84
C LEU A 259 20.36 -8.91 68.23
N VAL A 260 21.48 -9.20 68.89
CA VAL A 260 22.49 -8.20 69.24
C VAL A 260 23.08 -7.58 67.97
N LEU A 261 23.47 -8.39 66.99
CA LEU A 261 24.01 -7.93 65.71
C LEU A 261 23.02 -7.04 64.95
N LYS A 262 21.76 -7.48 64.85
CA LYS A 262 20.67 -6.66 64.25
C LYS A 262 20.49 -5.34 64.97
N LYS A 263 20.50 -5.35 66.30
CA LYS A 263 20.29 -4.14 67.09
C LYS A 263 21.47 -3.18 66.95
N PHE A 264 22.69 -3.71 66.95
CA PHE A 264 23.90 -2.92 66.75
C PHE A 264 23.89 -2.27 65.36
N ALA A 265 23.58 -3.03 64.30
CA ALA A 265 23.46 -2.50 62.95
C ALA A 265 22.42 -1.37 62.83
N GLN A 266 21.26 -1.51 63.48
CA GLN A 266 20.26 -0.44 63.55
C GLN A 266 20.77 0.81 64.28
N VAL A 267 21.48 0.63 65.39
CA VAL A 267 22.09 1.75 66.13
C VAL A 267 23.13 2.45 65.26
N LEU A 268 24.05 1.70 64.65
CA LEU A 268 25.06 2.23 63.75
C LEU A 268 24.40 3.03 62.62
N SER A 269 23.41 2.46 61.92
CA SER A 269 22.73 3.12 60.80
C SER A 269 22.02 4.42 61.16
N LYS A 270 21.54 4.55 62.41
CA LYS A 270 20.85 5.76 62.90
C LYS A 270 21.81 6.87 63.36
N ASN A 271 23.07 6.54 63.63
CA ASN A 271 24.05 7.46 64.22
C ASN A 271 25.13 7.92 63.21
N ILE A 272 24.96 7.60 61.93
CA ILE A 272 25.90 7.96 60.86
C ILE A 272 25.27 8.95 59.89
N ARG A 273 26.12 9.65 59.14
CA ARG A 273 25.71 10.59 58.09
C ARG A 273 25.39 9.82 56.81
N GLN A 274 24.65 10.45 55.90
CA GLN A 274 24.34 9.87 54.60
C GLN A 274 25.59 9.59 53.74
N SER A 275 26.68 10.34 53.96
CA SER A 275 27.96 10.15 53.29
C SER A 275 28.77 8.96 53.81
N ASP A 276 28.45 8.47 55.00
CA ASP A 276 29.24 7.44 55.65
C ASP A 276 28.85 6.06 55.11
N ILE A 277 29.81 5.15 55.04
CA ILE A 277 29.63 3.82 54.43
C ILE A 277 29.80 2.77 55.53
N PRO A 278 28.71 2.33 56.18
CA PRO A 278 28.75 1.23 57.14
C PRO A 278 28.83 -0.10 56.40
N ALA A 279 29.43 -1.11 57.00
CA ALA A 279 29.36 -2.49 56.51
C ALA A 279 29.58 -3.51 57.63
N ARG A 280 29.07 -4.72 57.43
CA ARG A 280 29.45 -5.89 58.23
C ARG A 280 30.51 -6.68 57.47
N PHE A 281 31.68 -6.85 58.08
CA PHE A 281 32.82 -7.53 57.45
C PHE A 281 32.73 -9.06 57.59
N GLY A 282 32.19 -9.53 58.71
CA GLY A 282 31.95 -10.94 59.00
C GLY A 282 31.85 -11.18 60.51
N GLY A 283 31.13 -12.21 60.95
CA GLY A 283 31.00 -12.51 62.39
C GLY A 283 30.45 -11.32 63.17
N GLU A 284 31.13 -10.91 64.23
CA GLU A 284 30.87 -9.71 65.03
C GLU A 284 31.55 -8.41 64.54
N GLU A 285 32.25 -8.44 63.41
CA GLU A 285 33.03 -7.30 62.92
C GLU A 285 32.22 -6.37 61.99
N PHE A 286 32.25 -5.07 62.31
CA PHE A 286 31.66 -3.99 61.52
C PHE A 286 32.73 -2.96 61.15
N VAL A 287 32.50 -2.26 60.04
CA VAL A 287 33.33 -1.13 59.64
C VAL A 287 32.47 0.06 59.27
N LEU A 288 33.05 1.25 59.39
CA LEU A 288 32.44 2.49 58.96
C LEU A 288 33.50 3.38 58.32
N LEU A 289 33.33 3.68 57.04
CA LEU A 289 34.16 4.67 56.35
C LEU A 289 33.47 6.03 56.42
N MET A 290 34.17 7.05 56.91
CA MET A 290 33.65 8.40 57.14
C MET A 290 34.45 9.42 56.31
N PRO A 291 33.95 9.78 55.11
CA PRO A 291 34.55 10.85 54.32
C PRO A 291 34.45 12.20 55.04
N ASN A 292 35.39 13.10 54.76
CA ASN A 292 35.45 14.45 55.34
C ASN A 292 35.49 14.46 56.88
N THR A 293 36.19 13.51 57.49
CA THR A 293 36.33 13.42 58.95
C THR A 293 37.82 13.30 59.29
N ASN A 294 38.28 14.09 60.27
CA ASN A 294 39.66 14.12 60.78
C ASN A 294 39.79 13.28 62.06
#